data_AF-A0AAD3XNJ8-F1
#
_entry.id   AF-A0AAD3XNJ8-F1
#
_cell.length_a   1.000
_cell.length_b   1.000
_cell.length_c   1.000
_cell.angle_alpha   90.00
_cell.angle_beta   90.00
_cell.angle_gamma   90.00
#
_symmetry.space_group_name_H-M   'P 1'
#
loop_
_entity.id
_entity.type
_entity.pdbx_description
1 polymer ?
#
loop_
_entity_poly.entity_id
_entity_poly.type
_entity_poly.pdbx_seq_one_letter_code
_entity_poly.pdbx_strand_id
1 'polypeptide(L)'
;MFNFLDIFSCVQIKSLLKERLNGKTGGSSEKSEPSASVELNSHNFDELVLKSKELWVVEFFAPWCGHCKKLAPEWKKAANNLKGKVKLGHVNCDEEKSLMSRFSVQGFPTILVFGADKDSPSPYEGARTASAIESFALEQLETNIAPPEVVELSGQDIMEEKCGSAAICFLSFLPDILDSKAEGRNKYLQMLLSVAEKFKRSPYSFVWAAAGKQLDVEKHVGVGGYGYPAMVALNLKKGAYAPLKSAFELDHIVEFVKEAGLGGKGNLPMEGVPVIQTTQPWDGKDGEIIEEDEFSLDELMGEDTSSEDEL
;
A
#
# COMPACT_ATOMS: atom_id res chain seq x y z
N MET A 1 -0.31 -11.96 -18.16
CA MET A 1 -1.51 -11.26 -18.64
C MET A 1 -2.35 -10.94 -17.40
N PHE A 2 -2.04 -9.83 -16.72
CA PHE A 2 -2.68 -9.45 -15.45
C PHE A 2 -3.87 -8.54 -15.71
N ASN A 3 -5.03 -8.89 -15.14
CA ASN A 3 -6.32 -8.26 -15.40
C ASN A 3 -6.48 -6.90 -14.71
N PHE A 4 -7.19 -6.00 -15.38
CA PHE A 4 -7.16 -4.54 -15.22
C PHE A 4 -8.28 -3.96 -14.32
N LEU A 5 -8.69 -4.63 -13.22
CA LEU A 5 -9.97 -4.35 -12.56
C LEU A 5 -9.97 -3.81 -11.11
N ASP A 6 -8.84 -3.43 -10.52
CA ASP A 6 -8.77 -3.14 -9.07
C ASP A 6 -8.87 -1.67 -8.60
N ILE A 7 -9.30 -0.70 -9.44
CA ILE A 7 -9.27 0.74 -9.04
C ILE A 7 -10.67 1.37 -8.82
N PHE A 8 -11.77 0.63 -8.99
CA PHE A 8 -13.14 1.19 -8.90
C PHE A 8 -13.93 0.88 -7.61
N SER A 9 -13.29 0.37 -6.55
CA SER A 9 -14.05 -0.28 -5.46
C SER A 9 -14.67 0.68 -4.41
N CYS A 10 -14.02 1.77 -3.99
CA CYS A 10 -14.51 2.50 -2.80
C CYS A 10 -15.75 3.40 -3.01
N VAL A 11 -15.99 3.93 -4.21
CA VAL A 11 -17.15 4.84 -4.45
C VAL A 11 -18.46 4.05 -4.58
N GLN A 12 -18.42 2.82 -5.11
CA GLN A 12 -19.61 1.99 -5.34
C GLN A 12 -20.15 1.37 -4.04
N ILE A 13 -19.30 1.09 -3.05
CA ILE A 13 -19.67 0.38 -1.82
C ILE A 13 -20.70 1.17 -1.00
N LYS A 14 -20.52 2.49 -0.84
CA LYS A 14 -21.47 3.35 -0.12
C LYS A 14 -22.85 3.42 -0.78
N SER A 15 -22.92 3.35 -2.12
CA SER A 15 -24.19 3.31 -2.85
C SER A 15 -24.90 1.97 -2.64
N LEU A 16 -24.16 0.87 -2.72
CA LEU A 16 -24.70 -0.49 -2.57
C LEU A 16 -25.21 -0.80 -1.14
N LEU A 17 -24.54 -0.27 -0.11
CA LEU A 17 -25.02 -0.36 1.28
C LEU A 17 -26.34 0.40 1.46
N LYS A 18 -26.48 1.56 0.81
CA LYS A 18 -27.68 2.40 0.88
C LYS A 18 -28.88 1.80 0.12
N GLU A 19 -28.65 1.15 -1.01
CA GLU A 19 -29.69 0.46 -1.78
C GLU A 19 -30.23 -0.78 -1.07
N ARG A 20 -29.38 -1.51 -0.33
CA ARG A 20 -29.77 -2.73 0.39
C ARG A 20 -30.54 -2.48 1.68
N LEU A 21 -30.29 -1.37 2.38
CA LEU A 21 -31.07 -0.96 3.54
C LEU A 21 -32.56 -0.69 3.21
N ASN A 22 -32.88 -0.48 1.93
CA ASN A 22 -34.24 -0.18 1.46
C ASN A 22 -34.97 -1.39 0.80
N GLY A 23 -34.35 -2.58 0.74
CA GLY A 23 -34.83 -3.71 -0.09
C GLY A 23 -35.55 -4.84 0.67
N LYS A 24 -36.83 -5.05 0.35
CA LYS A 24 -37.78 -6.05 0.87
C LYS A 24 -37.42 -7.49 0.44
N THR A 25 -37.60 -8.45 1.35
CA THR A 25 -37.37 -9.89 1.18
C THR A 25 -38.30 -10.56 0.17
N GLY A 26 -37.75 -11.41 -0.70
CA GLY A 26 -38.50 -12.30 -1.59
C GLY A 26 -37.73 -13.61 -1.78
N GLY A 27 -38.34 -14.74 -1.40
CA GLY A 27 -37.77 -16.08 -1.54
C GLY A 27 -38.11 -16.73 -2.88
N SER A 28 -37.24 -17.65 -3.33
CA SER A 28 -37.60 -18.82 -4.16
C SER A 28 -36.38 -19.73 -4.39
N SER A 29 -36.62 -21.02 -4.17
CA SER A 29 -36.07 -22.21 -4.84
C SER A 29 -34.56 -22.45 -4.88
N GLU A 30 -34.14 -23.41 -4.05
CA GLU A 30 -32.84 -24.09 -4.07
C GLU A 30 -32.63 -24.84 -5.40
N LYS A 31 -31.82 -24.25 -6.28
CA LYS A 31 -30.96 -25.01 -7.21
C LYS A 31 -29.52 -24.84 -6.74
N SER A 32 -28.80 -25.95 -6.61
CA SER A 32 -27.45 -26.00 -6.06
C SER A 32 -26.42 -25.39 -7.02
N GLU A 33 -26.31 -24.07 -7.02
CA GLU A 33 -25.15 -23.40 -7.60
C GLU A 33 -23.88 -23.78 -6.81
N PRO A 34 -22.68 -23.85 -7.41
CA PRO A 34 -21.45 -24.03 -6.65
C PRO A 34 -21.21 -22.82 -5.73
N SER A 35 -20.68 -23.08 -4.52
CA SER A 35 -20.28 -22.01 -3.59
C SER A 35 -19.00 -21.35 -4.09
N ALA A 36 -18.93 -20.02 -4.08
CA ALA A 36 -17.69 -19.28 -4.30
C ALA A 36 -16.74 -19.31 -3.08
N SER A 37 -17.16 -19.93 -1.97
CA SER A 37 -16.27 -20.10 -0.81
C SER A 37 -15.19 -21.13 -1.10
N VAL A 38 -13.95 -20.80 -0.74
CA VAL A 38 -12.78 -21.64 -0.95
C VAL A 38 -12.64 -22.64 0.20
N GLU A 39 -12.44 -23.92 -0.13
CA GLU A 39 -12.09 -24.93 0.85
C GLU A 39 -10.62 -24.76 1.28
N LEU A 40 -10.40 -24.59 2.58
CA LEU A 40 -9.10 -24.33 3.16
C LEU A 40 -8.66 -25.50 4.04
N ASN A 41 -7.38 -25.86 3.89
CA ASN A 41 -6.73 -26.92 4.63
C ASN A 41 -5.29 -26.54 4.96
N SER A 42 -4.63 -27.34 5.79
CA SER A 42 -3.25 -27.09 6.24
C SER A 42 -2.22 -26.91 5.13
N HIS A 43 -2.47 -27.40 3.91
CA HIS A 43 -1.55 -27.27 2.79
C HIS A 43 -1.70 -25.94 2.04
N ASN A 44 -2.90 -25.35 2.02
CA ASN A 44 -3.19 -24.15 1.23
C ASN A 44 -3.45 -22.89 2.09
N PHE A 45 -3.73 -23.04 3.39
CA PHE A 45 -4.15 -21.94 4.24
C PHE A 45 -3.13 -20.82 4.28
N ASP A 46 -1.85 -21.16 4.48
CA ASP A 46 -0.79 -20.15 4.62
C ASP A 46 -0.59 -19.36 3.33
N GLU A 47 -0.61 -20.04 2.19
CA GLU A 47 -0.42 -19.41 0.89
C GLU A 47 -1.63 -18.54 0.50
N LEU A 48 -2.85 -19.07 0.67
CA LEU A 48 -4.06 -18.40 0.22
C LEU A 48 -4.51 -17.30 1.18
N VAL A 49 -4.38 -17.52 2.49
CA VAL A 49 -4.88 -16.62 3.52
C VAL A 49 -3.76 -15.76 4.07
N LEU A 50 -2.73 -16.36 4.67
CA LEU A 50 -1.74 -15.61 5.46
C LEU A 50 -0.77 -14.78 4.63
N LYS A 51 -0.41 -15.25 3.43
CA LYS A 51 0.41 -14.46 2.49
C LYS A 51 -0.40 -13.56 1.57
N SER A 52 -1.73 -13.63 1.62
CA SER A 52 -2.58 -12.79 0.79
C SER A 52 -2.67 -11.36 1.35
N LYS A 53 -2.68 -10.39 0.43
CA LYS A 53 -2.97 -8.99 0.74
C LYS A 53 -4.48 -8.71 0.85
N GLU A 54 -5.32 -9.67 0.46
CA GLU A 54 -6.78 -9.52 0.45
C GLU A 54 -7.36 -9.78 1.85
N LEU A 55 -8.57 -9.26 2.07
CA LEU A 55 -9.38 -9.58 3.25
C LEU A 55 -9.97 -11.00 3.11
N TRP A 56 -9.75 -11.81 4.13
CA TRP A 56 -10.31 -13.16 4.23
C TRP A 56 -11.25 -13.29 5.42
N VAL A 57 -12.42 -13.88 5.19
CA VAL A 57 -13.37 -14.26 6.24
C VAL A 57 -13.51 -15.77 6.20
N VAL A 58 -13.12 -16.46 7.26
CA VAL A 58 -13.00 -17.93 7.28
C VAL A 58 -13.93 -18.54 8.31
N GLU A 59 -14.79 -19.45 7.87
CA GLU A 59 -15.63 -20.28 8.75
C GLU A 59 -14.87 -21.55 9.16
N PHE A 60 -14.75 -21.77 10.46
CA PHE A 60 -14.33 -23.05 11.04
C PHE A 60 -15.57 -23.82 11.48
N PHE A 61 -15.81 -24.97 10.86
CA PHE A 61 -17.04 -25.74 11.03
C PHE A 61 -16.77 -27.23 11.24
N ALA A 62 -17.79 -27.95 11.72
CA ALA A 62 -17.80 -29.41 11.75
C ALA A 62 -19.07 -29.95 11.08
N PRO A 63 -18.98 -31.04 10.28
CA PRO A 63 -20.09 -31.54 9.45
C PRO A 63 -21.28 -32.05 10.27
N TRP A 64 -21.06 -32.47 11.51
CA TRP A 64 -22.12 -32.93 12.42
C TRP A 64 -22.79 -31.78 13.20
N CYS A 65 -22.24 -30.56 13.18
CA CYS A 65 -22.76 -29.43 13.94
C CYS A 65 -24.05 -28.86 13.34
N GLY A 66 -25.14 -28.87 14.11
CA GLY A 66 -26.44 -28.35 13.67
C GLY A 66 -26.43 -26.85 13.36
N HIS A 67 -25.64 -26.04 14.08
CA HIS A 67 -25.50 -24.60 13.80
C HIS A 67 -24.72 -24.34 12.51
N CYS A 68 -23.69 -25.15 12.20
CA CYS A 68 -22.96 -25.07 10.93
C CYS A 68 -23.88 -25.39 9.75
N LYS A 69 -24.69 -26.45 9.86
CA LYS A 69 -25.67 -26.81 8.82
C LYS A 69 -26.67 -25.68 8.53
N LYS A 70 -27.08 -24.92 9.55
CA LYS A 70 -27.96 -23.75 9.39
C LYS A 70 -27.24 -22.55 8.75
N LEU A 71 -25.95 -22.36 9.03
CA LEU A 71 -25.14 -21.28 8.47
C LEU A 71 -24.74 -21.57 7.01
N ALA A 72 -24.46 -22.81 6.64
CA ALA A 72 -24.01 -23.21 5.30
C ALA A 72 -24.76 -22.54 4.12
N PRO A 73 -26.11 -22.50 4.06
CA PRO A 73 -26.81 -21.81 2.97
C PRO A 73 -26.58 -20.29 2.96
N GLU A 74 -26.53 -19.66 4.13
CA GLU A 74 -26.25 -18.23 4.27
C GLU A 74 -24.79 -17.90 3.93
N TRP A 75 -23.85 -18.75 4.34
CA TRP A 75 -22.42 -18.62 4.02
C TRP A 75 -22.18 -18.69 2.53
N LYS A 76 -22.79 -19.67 1.86
CA LYS A 76 -22.74 -19.83 0.41
C LYS A 76 -23.29 -18.61 -0.32
N LYS A 77 -24.43 -18.08 0.15
CA LYS A 77 -25.03 -16.86 -0.41
C LYS A 77 -24.11 -15.65 -0.26
N ALA A 78 -23.54 -15.46 0.94
CA ALA A 78 -22.57 -14.39 1.20
C ALA A 78 -21.33 -14.52 0.31
N ALA A 79 -20.77 -15.73 0.19
CA ALA A 79 -19.58 -15.97 -0.63
C ALA A 79 -19.82 -15.65 -2.10
N ASN A 80 -20.98 -16.02 -2.64
CA ASN A 80 -21.36 -15.69 -4.01
C ASN A 80 -21.54 -14.18 -4.20
N ASN A 81 -22.18 -13.49 -3.24
CA ASN A 81 -22.41 -12.05 -3.31
C ASN A 81 -21.13 -11.21 -3.14
N LEU A 82 -20.15 -11.71 -2.39
CA LEU A 82 -18.86 -11.06 -2.14
C LEU A 82 -17.77 -11.44 -3.15
N LYS A 83 -18.08 -12.34 -4.11
CA LYS A 83 -17.12 -12.83 -5.09
C LYS A 83 -16.43 -11.65 -5.81
N GLY A 84 -15.10 -11.66 -5.78
CA GLY A 84 -14.26 -10.61 -6.38
C GLY A 84 -14.10 -9.35 -5.52
N LYS A 85 -14.66 -9.30 -4.31
CA LYS A 85 -14.49 -8.19 -3.36
C LYS A 85 -13.84 -8.63 -2.05
N VAL A 86 -14.34 -9.73 -1.47
CA VAL A 86 -13.81 -10.31 -0.22
C VAL A 86 -13.73 -11.82 -0.41
N LYS A 87 -12.67 -12.45 0.10
CA LYS A 87 -12.50 -13.91 0.03
C LYS A 87 -13.18 -14.56 1.22
N LEU A 88 -14.07 -15.50 0.94
CA LEU A 88 -14.68 -16.35 1.97
C LEU A 88 -14.09 -17.75 1.90
N GLY A 89 -13.56 -18.24 3.01
CA GLY A 89 -13.02 -19.58 3.15
C GLY A 89 -13.80 -20.43 4.13
N HIS A 90 -13.68 -21.74 4.05
CA HIS A 90 -14.19 -22.65 5.08
C HIS A 90 -13.18 -23.76 5.37
N VAL A 91 -13.09 -24.14 6.65
CA VAL A 91 -12.18 -25.18 7.17
C VAL A 91 -13.01 -26.24 7.88
N ASN A 92 -12.90 -27.48 7.41
CA ASN A 92 -13.47 -28.63 8.11
C ASN A 92 -12.58 -29.03 9.27
N CYS A 93 -13.03 -28.74 10.48
CA CYS A 93 -12.27 -28.95 11.71
C CYS A 93 -12.15 -30.42 12.16
N ASP A 94 -12.99 -31.33 11.63
CA ASP A 94 -12.82 -32.76 11.89
C ASP A 94 -11.56 -33.30 11.20
N GLU A 95 -11.24 -32.74 10.02
CA GLU A 95 -10.08 -33.09 9.18
C GLU A 95 -8.85 -32.25 9.54
N GLU A 96 -9.04 -30.94 9.77
CA GLU A 96 -7.95 -29.96 9.93
C GLU A 96 -7.76 -29.52 11.39
N LYS A 97 -7.53 -30.49 12.28
CA LYS A 97 -7.34 -30.25 13.73
C LYS A 97 -6.16 -29.33 14.06
N SER A 98 -5.13 -29.31 13.20
CA SER A 98 -3.97 -28.44 13.34
C SER A 98 -4.34 -26.97 13.19
N LEU A 99 -5.17 -26.62 12.19
CA LEU A 99 -5.66 -25.26 11.98
C LEU A 99 -6.59 -24.82 13.13
N MET A 100 -7.47 -25.70 13.60
CA MET A 100 -8.28 -25.44 14.80
C MET A 100 -7.41 -25.06 16.00
N SER A 101 -6.37 -25.86 16.27
CA SER A 101 -5.47 -25.64 17.40
C SER A 101 -4.69 -24.33 17.24
N ARG A 102 -4.17 -24.06 16.03
CA ARG A 102 -3.39 -22.87 15.71
C ARG A 102 -4.18 -21.58 15.97
N PHE A 103 -5.44 -21.55 15.58
CA PHE A 103 -6.31 -20.38 15.75
C PHE A 103 -7.19 -20.45 17.00
N SER A 104 -6.88 -21.35 17.93
CA SER A 104 -7.59 -21.50 19.22
C SER A 104 -9.12 -21.60 19.08
N VAL A 105 -9.59 -22.32 18.06
CA VAL A 105 -11.02 -22.53 17.81
C VAL A 105 -11.56 -23.57 18.80
N GLN A 106 -12.46 -23.15 19.69
CA GLN A 106 -12.99 -23.99 20.77
C GLN A 106 -14.43 -24.49 20.54
N GLY A 107 -15.12 -23.99 19.52
CA GLY A 107 -16.52 -24.31 19.24
C GLY A 107 -16.89 -24.04 17.79
N PHE A 108 -18.09 -24.46 17.39
CA PHE A 108 -18.53 -24.34 15.99
C PHE A 108 -19.95 -23.76 15.85
N PRO A 109 -20.20 -23.00 14.77
CA PRO A 109 -19.20 -22.41 13.89
C PRO A 109 -18.47 -21.26 14.59
N THR A 110 -17.18 -21.12 14.32
CA THR A 110 -16.39 -19.92 14.64
C THR A 110 -15.99 -19.26 13.33
N ILE A 111 -16.19 -17.96 13.21
CA ILE A 111 -15.82 -17.21 12.01
C ILE A 111 -14.71 -16.25 12.41
N LEU A 112 -13.57 -16.34 11.72
CA LEU A 112 -12.43 -15.46 11.93
C LEU A 112 -12.19 -14.58 10.72
N VAL A 113 -11.74 -13.36 10.98
CA VAL A 113 -11.50 -12.31 9.99
C VAL A 113 -10.01 -12.04 9.94
N PHE A 114 -9.41 -12.38 8.81
CA PHE A 114 -7.99 -12.22 8.51
C PHE A 114 -7.81 -10.92 7.71
N GLY A 115 -7.51 -9.86 8.46
CA GLY A 115 -7.33 -8.50 7.98
C GLY A 115 -5.96 -8.23 7.38
N ALA A 116 -5.50 -6.97 7.41
CA ALA A 116 -4.16 -6.62 6.95
C ALA A 116 -3.06 -7.28 7.80
N ASP A 117 -3.21 -7.23 9.12
CA ASP A 117 -2.43 -8.06 10.04
C ASP A 117 -3.01 -9.48 10.04
N LYS A 118 -2.33 -10.38 9.34
CA LYS A 118 -2.73 -11.78 9.19
C LYS A 118 -2.44 -12.61 10.44
N ASP A 119 -1.56 -12.14 11.32
CA ASP A 119 -1.16 -12.83 12.55
C ASP A 119 -2.12 -12.56 13.71
N SER A 120 -2.92 -11.48 13.62
CA SER A 120 -3.92 -11.10 14.63
C SER A 120 -5.37 -11.15 14.10
N PRO A 121 -5.91 -12.33 13.73
CA PRO A 121 -7.28 -12.42 13.23
C PRO A 121 -8.30 -12.09 14.32
N SER A 122 -9.38 -11.41 13.94
CA SER A 122 -10.46 -11.04 14.87
C SER A 122 -11.69 -11.94 14.70
N PRO A 123 -12.42 -12.25 15.79
CA PRO A 123 -13.65 -13.03 15.69
C PRO A 123 -14.81 -12.20 15.12
N TYR A 124 -15.66 -12.84 14.32
CA TYR A 124 -16.94 -12.27 13.90
C TYR A 124 -18.06 -12.66 14.87
N GLU A 125 -18.61 -11.66 15.55
CA GLU A 125 -19.68 -11.82 16.55
C GLU A 125 -21.06 -11.35 16.05
N GLY A 126 -21.18 -11.03 14.76
CA GLY A 126 -22.42 -10.54 14.17
C GLY A 126 -23.46 -11.63 13.87
N ALA A 127 -24.60 -11.20 13.32
CA ALA A 127 -25.68 -12.11 12.95
C ALA A 127 -25.27 -13.06 11.81
N ARG A 128 -25.55 -14.35 11.95
CA ARG A 128 -25.18 -15.41 10.98
C ARG A 128 -26.12 -15.50 9.77
N THR A 129 -26.41 -14.35 9.17
CA THR A 129 -27.20 -14.22 7.93
C THR A 129 -26.29 -13.67 6.84
N ALA A 130 -26.59 -13.99 5.57
CA ALA A 130 -25.79 -13.56 4.44
C ALA A 130 -25.66 -12.03 4.40
N SER A 131 -26.77 -11.31 4.60
CA SER A 131 -26.78 -9.84 4.59
C SER A 131 -25.86 -9.22 5.66
N ALA A 132 -25.84 -9.79 6.87
CA ALA A 132 -25.03 -9.28 7.96
C ALA A 132 -23.54 -9.61 7.78
N ILE A 133 -23.22 -10.81 7.27
CA ILE A 133 -21.84 -11.19 6.91
C ILE A 133 -21.33 -10.31 5.76
N GLU A 134 -22.17 -10.06 4.75
CA GLU A 134 -21.85 -9.21 3.61
C GLU A 134 -21.58 -7.76 4.03
N SER A 135 -22.46 -7.19 4.86
CA SER A 135 -22.31 -5.81 5.33
C SER A 135 -21.05 -5.64 6.17
N PHE A 136 -20.82 -6.59 7.09
CA PHE A 136 -19.61 -6.61 7.90
C PHE A 136 -18.35 -6.77 7.03
N ALA A 137 -18.34 -7.70 6.08
CA ALA A 137 -17.18 -7.94 5.21
C ALA A 137 -16.84 -6.71 4.37
N LEU A 138 -17.84 -5.98 3.87
CA LEU A 138 -17.65 -4.74 3.13
C LEU A 138 -17.12 -3.61 4.04
N GLU A 139 -17.63 -3.49 5.26
CA GLU A 139 -17.11 -2.51 6.24
C GLU A 139 -15.67 -2.84 6.65
N GLN A 140 -15.36 -4.11 6.85
CA GLN A 140 -13.99 -4.57 7.09
C GLN A 140 -13.10 -4.26 5.89
N LEU A 141 -13.57 -4.44 4.65
CA LEU A 141 -12.78 -4.09 3.47
C LEU A 141 -12.42 -2.60 3.43
N GLU A 142 -13.27 -1.71 3.98
CA GLU A 142 -12.99 -0.27 4.09
C GLU A 142 -12.05 0.11 5.25
N THR A 143 -11.89 -0.76 6.25
CA THR A 143 -11.11 -0.50 7.48
C THR A 143 -9.79 -1.28 7.53
N ASN A 144 -9.74 -2.48 6.96
CA ASN A 144 -8.57 -3.36 6.86
C ASN A 144 -7.68 -3.04 5.63
N ILE A 145 -7.50 -1.76 5.34
CA ILE A 145 -6.49 -1.32 4.39
C ILE A 145 -5.15 -1.44 5.10
N ALA A 146 -4.18 -2.12 4.46
CA ALA A 146 -2.83 -2.23 5.00
C ALA A 146 -2.28 -0.86 5.39
N PRO A 147 -1.51 -0.76 6.49
CA PRO A 147 -0.87 0.49 6.86
C PRO A 147 -0.13 1.07 5.64
N PRO A 148 -0.32 2.36 5.34
CA PRO A 148 0.35 2.96 4.21
C PRO A 148 1.85 2.99 4.49
N GLU A 149 2.63 2.56 3.50
CA GLU A 149 4.08 2.59 3.55
C GLU A 149 4.60 3.74 2.70
N VAL A 150 5.67 4.38 3.16
CA VAL A 150 6.43 5.39 2.42
C VAL A 150 7.74 4.74 2.02
N VAL A 151 7.86 4.36 0.75
CA VAL A 151 8.95 3.50 0.25
C VAL A 151 10.00 4.35 -0.47
N GLU A 152 11.28 3.98 -0.32
CA GLU A 152 12.38 4.62 -1.04
C GLU A 152 12.42 4.15 -2.51
N LEU A 153 12.62 5.09 -3.42
CA LEU A 153 12.79 4.84 -4.85
C LEU A 153 14.23 4.44 -5.15
N SER A 154 14.54 3.17 -4.96
CA SER A 154 15.86 2.59 -5.22
C SER A 154 15.96 1.80 -6.53
N GLY A 155 14.88 1.69 -7.31
CA GLY A 155 14.87 0.93 -8.55
C GLY A 155 13.62 1.15 -9.42
N GLN A 156 13.73 0.75 -10.69
CA GLN A 156 12.65 0.84 -11.69
C GLN A 156 11.46 -0.04 -11.32
N ASP A 157 11.73 -1.19 -10.71
CA ASP A 157 10.73 -2.12 -10.18
C ASP A 157 9.83 -1.45 -9.13
N ILE A 158 10.40 -0.67 -8.21
CA ILE A 158 9.63 0.06 -7.19
C ILE A 158 8.73 1.12 -7.85
N MET A 159 9.23 1.82 -8.86
CA MET A 159 8.43 2.79 -9.62
C MET A 159 7.24 2.12 -10.29
N GLU A 160 7.45 0.99 -10.97
CA GLU A 160 6.39 0.27 -11.66
C GLU A 160 5.39 -0.36 -10.68
N GLU A 161 5.87 -1.00 -9.62
CA GLU A 161 5.01 -1.62 -8.60
C GLU A 161 4.18 -0.58 -7.86
N LYS A 162 4.82 0.48 -7.34
CA LYS A 162 4.19 1.45 -6.44
C LYS A 162 3.47 2.56 -7.20
N CYS A 163 4.06 3.10 -8.26
CA CYS A 163 3.45 4.21 -9.02
C CYS A 163 2.61 3.73 -10.21
N GLY A 164 2.92 2.58 -10.83
CA GLY A 164 2.17 2.06 -11.98
C GLY A 164 0.79 1.51 -11.60
N SER A 165 0.68 0.92 -10.41
CA SER A 165 -0.60 0.42 -9.86
C SER A 165 -1.49 1.53 -9.31
N ALA A 166 -0.91 2.63 -8.82
CA ALA A 166 -1.63 3.75 -8.24
C ALA A 166 -2.37 4.61 -9.28
N ALA A 167 -3.38 5.36 -8.82
CA ALA A 167 -4.01 6.40 -9.64
C ALA A 167 -3.17 7.69 -9.65
N ILE A 168 -2.54 8.00 -8.52
CA ILE A 168 -1.60 9.12 -8.34
C ILE A 168 -0.46 8.62 -7.47
N CYS A 169 0.78 8.86 -7.89
CA CYS A 169 1.97 8.58 -7.09
C CYS A 169 2.59 9.88 -6.61
N PHE A 170 2.63 10.11 -5.30
CA PHE A 170 3.31 11.25 -4.71
C PHE A 170 4.78 10.89 -4.50
N LEU A 171 5.66 11.50 -5.29
CA LEU A 171 7.10 11.33 -5.19
C LEU A 171 7.70 12.53 -4.45
N SER A 172 8.33 12.27 -3.31
CA SER A 172 9.00 13.29 -2.50
C SER A 172 10.52 13.18 -2.65
N PHE A 173 11.17 14.29 -2.95
CA PHE A 173 12.62 14.38 -2.95
C PHE A 173 13.05 15.01 -1.64
N LEU A 174 13.68 14.22 -0.78
CA LEU A 174 14.14 14.65 0.53
C LEU A 174 15.59 15.13 0.44
N PRO A 175 16.03 16.06 1.31
CA PRO A 175 17.42 16.50 1.33
C PRO A 175 18.38 15.31 1.50
N ASP A 176 19.61 15.48 1.05
CA ASP A 176 20.64 14.46 1.21
C ASP A 176 20.85 14.15 2.69
N ILE A 177 21.37 12.95 2.98
CA ILE A 177 21.57 12.50 4.35
C ILE A 177 22.62 13.34 5.06
N LEU A 178 23.59 13.88 4.33
CA LEU A 178 24.62 14.77 4.87
C LEU A 178 24.04 16.11 5.34
N ASP A 179 22.98 16.59 4.68
CA ASP A 179 22.29 17.84 5.05
C ASP A 179 21.26 17.63 6.15
N SER A 180 20.42 16.59 6.00
CA SER A 180 19.27 16.36 6.89
C SER A 180 19.61 15.57 8.14
N LYS A 181 20.65 14.74 8.09
CA LYS A 181 20.91 13.65 9.05
C LYS A 181 19.73 12.68 9.13
N ALA A 182 19.92 11.55 9.81
CA ALA A 182 18.89 10.55 10.03
C ALA A 182 17.70 11.15 10.79
N GLU A 183 17.94 12.03 11.76
CA GLU A 183 16.87 12.68 12.53
C GLU A 183 15.96 13.54 11.62
N GLY A 184 16.54 14.38 10.77
CA GLY A 184 15.79 15.23 9.85
C GLY A 184 15.02 14.41 8.82
N ARG A 185 15.68 13.40 8.23
CA ARG A 185 15.02 12.48 7.29
C ARG A 185 13.85 11.75 7.94
N ASN A 186 14.02 11.22 9.14
CA ASN A 186 12.95 10.54 9.87
C ASN A 186 11.76 11.46 10.17
N LYS A 187 11.99 12.75 10.46
CA LYS A 187 10.89 13.73 10.60
C LYS A 187 10.09 13.89 9.31
N TYR A 188 10.76 13.97 8.16
CA TYR A 188 10.06 14.01 6.87
C TYR A 188 9.31 12.71 6.58
N LEU A 189 9.91 11.55 6.84
CA LEU A 189 9.25 10.25 6.64
C LEU A 189 8.01 10.11 7.54
N GLN A 190 8.08 10.51 8.81
CA GLN A 190 6.93 10.52 9.72
C GLN A 190 5.82 11.46 9.24
N MET A 191 6.19 12.61 8.69
CA MET A 191 5.22 13.54 8.10
C MET A 191 4.53 12.91 6.88
N LEU A 192 5.29 12.31 5.96
CA LEU A 192 4.75 11.63 4.79
C LEU A 192 3.86 10.44 5.18
N LEU A 193 4.25 9.66 6.19
CA LEU A 193 3.43 8.57 6.74
C LEU A 193 2.12 9.10 7.32
N SER A 194 2.16 10.22 8.04
CA SER A 194 0.96 10.86 8.59
C SER A 194 0.01 11.34 7.49
N VAL A 195 0.54 11.85 6.38
CA VAL A 195 -0.26 12.19 5.19
C VAL A 195 -0.83 10.92 4.56
N ALA A 196 0.00 9.90 4.35
CA ALA A 196 -0.42 8.64 3.75
C ALA A 196 -1.54 7.97 4.56
N GLU A 197 -1.48 8.03 5.90
CA GLU A 197 -2.53 7.55 6.80
C GLU A 197 -3.85 8.29 6.62
N LYS A 198 -3.81 9.62 6.43
CA LYS A 198 -5.01 10.42 6.13
C LYS A 198 -5.65 10.04 4.78
N PHE A 199 -4.85 9.59 3.82
CA PHE A 199 -5.29 9.24 2.48
C PHE A 199 -5.24 7.73 2.18
N LYS A 200 -5.16 6.87 3.20
CA LYS A 200 -5.04 5.41 3.02
C LYS A 200 -6.19 4.78 2.23
N ARG A 201 -7.34 5.44 2.18
CA ARG A 201 -8.52 5.02 1.41
C ARG A 201 -8.49 5.43 -0.06
N SER A 202 -7.57 6.30 -0.42
CA SER A 202 -7.40 6.75 -1.80
C SER A 202 -6.43 5.81 -2.53
N PRO A 203 -6.57 5.63 -3.86
CA PRO A 203 -5.64 4.84 -4.67
C PRO A 203 -4.33 5.62 -4.91
N TYR A 204 -3.71 6.11 -3.84
CA TYR A 204 -2.50 6.92 -3.86
C TYR A 204 -1.34 6.11 -3.30
N SER A 205 -0.17 6.34 -3.89
CA SER A 205 1.09 5.78 -3.40
C SER A 205 2.02 6.90 -2.99
N PHE A 206 2.81 6.68 -1.94
CA PHE A 206 3.78 7.65 -1.43
C PHE A 206 5.16 7.05 -1.51
N VAL A 207 6.02 7.68 -2.31
CA VAL A 207 7.38 7.23 -2.58
C VAL A 207 8.32 8.41 -2.30
N TRP A 208 9.53 8.13 -1.86
CA TRP A 208 10.54 9.16 -1.65
C TRP A 208 11.87 8.78 -2.30
N ALA A 209 12.66 9.78 -2.66
CA ALA A 209 14.05 9.62 -3.11
C ALA A 209 14.93 10.64 -2.37
N ALA A 210 16.18 10.28 -2.11
CA ALA A 210 17.16 11.28 -1.68
C ALA A 210 17.54 12.18 -2.87
N ALA A 211 17.67 13.47 -2.58
CA ALA A 211 18.12 14.48 -3.52
C ALA A 211 19.41 14.06 -4.24
N GLY A 212 19.44 14.19 -5.56
CA GLY A 212 20.61 13.89 -6.38
C GLY A 212 20.82 12.39 -6.66
N LYS A 213 20.03 11.49 -6.06
CA LYS A 213 20.09 10.06 -6.37
C LYS A 213 19.30 9.69 -7.63
N GLN A 214 18.30 10.50 -8.02
CA GLN A 214 17.44 10.24 -9.16
C GLN A 214 17.42 11.42 -10.13
N LEU A 215 18.61 11.81 -10.60
CA LEU A 215 18.83 13.01 -11.43
C LEU A 215 17.94 13.08 -12.67
N ASP A 216 17.69 11.96 -13.33
CA ASP A 216 16.86 11.94 -14.54
C ASP A 216 15.41 12.25 -14.20
N VAL A 217 14.86 11.66 -13.14
CA VAL A 217 13.51 11.96 -12.66
C VAL A 217 13.41 13.41 -12.22
N GLU A 218 14.35 13.87 -11.41
CA GLU A 218 14.43 15.24 -10.90
C GLU A 218 14.37 16.26 -12.03
N LYS A 219 15.18 16.07 -13.08
CA LYS A 219 15.18 16.94 -14.27
C LYS A 219 13.84 16.91 -15.02
N HIS A 220 13.24 15.74 -15.21
CA HIS A 220 11.96 15.62 -15.92
C HIS A 220 10.81 16.29 -15.19
N VAL A 221 10.80 16.22 -13.86
CA VAL A 221 9.75 16.83 -13.04
C VAL A 221 10.07 18.26 -12.60
N GLY A 222 11.20 18.81 -13.06
CA GLY A 222 11.62 20.18 -12.75
C GLY A 222 12.00 20.40 -11.28
N VAL A 223 12.45 19.34 -10.59
CA VAL A 223 12.92 19.38 -9.21
C VAL A 223 14.45 19.53 -9.19
N GLY A 224 14.98 20.25 -8.19
CA GLY A 224 16.42 20.55 -8.05
C GLY A 224 16.80 22.02 -8.26
N GLY A 225 15.96 22.79 -8.97
CA GLY A 225 16.17 24.24 -9.14
C GLY A 225 15.72 25.11 -7.96
N TYR A 226 14.73 24.64 -7.19
CA TYR A 226 14.12 25.37 -6.05
C TYR A 226 14.60 24.88 -4.68
N GLY A 227 15.51 23.90 -4.65
CA GLY A 227 15.99 23.25 -3.44
C GLY A 227 15.13 22.08 -2.97
N TYR A 228 15.57 21.45 -1.87
CA TYR A 228 14.95 20.30 -1.23
C TYR A 228 14.51 20.68 0.20
N PRO A 229 13.44 20.09 0.75
CA PRO A 229 12.58 19.05 0.17
C PRO A 229 11.61 19.54 -0.91
N ALA A 230 11.25 18.65 -1.84
CA ALA A 230 10.27 18.90 -2.90
C ALA A 230 9.30 17.71 -3.04
N MET A 231 8.10 17.94 -3.57
CA MET A 231 7.11 16.88 -3.83
C MET A 231 6.47 17.08 -5.20
N VAL A 232 6.21 15.98 -5.91
CA VAL A 232 5.45 15.97 -7.16
C VAL A 232 4.37 14.89 -7.12
N ALA A 233 3.20 15.19 -7.67
CA ALA A 233 2.15 14.23 -7.92
C ALA A 233 2.27 13.72 -9.36
N LEU A 234 2.52 12.42 -9.53
CA LEU A 234 2.69 11.75 -10.82
C LEU A 234 1.43 10.99 -11.20
N ASN A 235 1.03 11.07 -12.46
CA ASN A 235 0.04 10.22 -13.07
C ASN A 235 0.63 9.56 -14.31
N LEU A 236 1.20 8.36 -14.13
CA LEU A 236 1.86 7.62 -15.21
C LEU A 236 0.89 7.24 -16.34
N LYS A 237 -0.38 6.97 -16.02
CA LYS A 237 -1.41 6.61 -17.01
C LYS A 237 -1.77 7.79 -17.92
N LYS A 238 -1.76 9.00 -17.39
CA LYS A 238 -2.04 10.23 -18.14
C LYS A 238 -0.78 10.89 -18.69
N GLY A 239 0.42 10.40 -18.33
CA GLY A 239 1.68 11.05 -18.67
C GLY A 239 1.72 12.50 -18.20
N ALA A 240 1.32 12.75 -16.95
CA ALA A 240 1.25 14.10 -16.40
C ALA A 240 1.78 14.15 -14.97
N TYR A 241 2.34 15.29 -14.59
CA TYR A 241 2.77 15.55 -13.22
C TYR A 241 2.37 16.93 -12.74
N ALA A 242 2.31 17.14 -11.43
CA ALA A 242 2.12 18.45 -10.83
C ALA A 242 3.10 18.62 -9.67
N PRO A 243 3.92 19.68 -9.62
CA PRO A 243 4.77 19.96 -8.46
C PRO A 243 3.99 20.63 -7.33
N LEU A 244 4.39 20.35 -6.09
CA LEU A 244 3.98 21.13 -4.91
C LEU A 244 4.58 22.53 -5.02
N LYS A 245 3.72 23.56 -5.06
CA LYS A 245 4.12 24.97 -5.23
C LYS A 245 4.11 25.77 -3.93
N SER A 246 3.90 25.10 -2.80
CA SER A 246 3.84 25.67 -1.45
C SER A 246 4.96 25.09 -0.57
N ALA A 247 5.05 25.56 0.67
CA ALA A 247 6.04 25.06 1.62
C ALA A 247 5.83 23.56 1.90
N PHE A 248 6.93 22.84 2.12
CA PHE A 248 6.92 21.42 2.46
C PHE A 248 6.53 21.23 3.94
N GLU A 249 5.27 21.50 4.24
CA GLU A 249 4.68 21.42 5.58
C GLU A 249 3.42 20.57 5.55
N LEU A 250 3.06 19.97 6.69
CA LEU A 250 1.99 18.99 6.77
C LEU A 250 0.66 19.49 6.17
N ASP A 251 0.23 20.70 6.52
CA ASP A 251 -1.07 21.23 6.07
C ASP A 251 -1.08 21.51 4.57
N HIS A 252 0.00 22.08 4.05
CA HIS A 252 0.19 22.34 2.63
C HIS A 252 0.27 21.06 1.79
N ILE A 253 0.97 20.03 2.29
CA ILE A 253 1.04 18.73 1.64
C ILE A 253 -0.35 18.07 1.63
N VAL A 254 -1.09 18.13 2.74
CA VAL A 254 -2.45 17.58 2.81
C VAL A 254 -3.38 18.28 1.83
N GLU A 255 -3.30 19.61 1.70
CA GLU A 255 -4.08 20.37 0.73
C GLU A 255 -3.71 19.99 -0.71
N PHE A 256 -2.42 19.91 -1.01
CA PHE A 256 -1.92 19.50 -2.32
C PHE A 256 -2.40 18.10 -2.73
N VAL A 257 -2.34 17.12 -1.81
CA VAL A 257 -2.84 15.75 -2.05
C VAL A 257 -4.35 15.75 -2.34
N LYS A 258 -5.14 16.58 -1.61
CA LYS A 258 -6.58 16.74 -1.88
C LYS A 258 -6.82 17.32 -3.28
N GLU A 259 -6.13 18.39 -3.63
CA GLU A 259 -6.30 19.05 -4.93
C GLU A 259 -5.91 18.13 -6.09
N ALA A 260 -4.79 17.40 -5.97
CA ALA A 260 -4.36 16.40 -6.94
C ALA A 260 -5.44 15.32 -7.15
N GLY A 261 -6.08 14.88 -6.07
CA GLY A 261 -7.20 13.93 -6.10
C GLY A 261 -8.44 14.41 -6.86
N LEU A 262 -8.70 15.72 -6.88
CA LEU A 262 -9.84 16.33 -7.56
C LEU A 262 -9.58 16.65 -9.04
N GLY A 263 -8.44 16.20 -9.59
CA GLY A 263 -8.02 16.47 -10.97
C GLY A 263 -6.81 17.40 -11.09
N GLY A 264 -6.35 17.97 -9.98
CA GLY A 264 -5.16 18.82 -9.90
C GLY A 264 -5.33 20.18 -10.56
N LYS A 265 -4.53 21.15 -10.13
CA LYS A 265 -4.30 22.41 -10.85
C LYS A 265 -2.84 22.47 -11.28
N GLY A 266 -2.58 22.93 -12.50
CA GLY A 266 -1.22 23.09 -13.00
C GLY A 266 -0.51 21.79 -13.36
N ASN A 267 -1.26 20.79 -13.87
CA ASN A 267 -0.68 19.58 -14.44
C ASN A 267 0.19 19.93 -15.66
N LEU A 268 1.39 19.39 -15.69
CA LEU A 268 2.37 19.52 -16.76
C LEU A 268 2.49 18.17 -17.48
N PRO A 269 2.72 18.18 -18.81
CA PRO A 269 2.96 16.94 -19.55
C PRO A 269 4.28 16.30 -19.12
N MET A 270 4.32 14.97 -19.12
CA MET A 270 5.50 14.17 -18.82
C MET A 270 5.88 13.35 -20.07
N GLU A 271 7.12 13.50 -20.54
CA GLU A 271 7.65 12.74 -21.66
C GLU A 271 8.10 11.35 -21.20
N GLY A 272 7.17 10.40 -21.22
CA GLY A 272 7.45 8.99 -20.89
C GLY A 272 7.67 8.71 -19.40
N VAL A 273 7.85 7.43 -19.07
CA VAL A 273 8.22 7.00 -17.71
C VAL A 273 9.72 7.24 -17.55
N PRO A 274 10.16 8.00 -16.54
CA PRO A 274 11.57 8.33 -16.38
C PRO A 274 12.34 7.08 -15.94
N VAL A 275 13.57 6.96 -16.41
CA VAL A 275 14.47 5.87 -16.02
C VAL A 275 14.93 6.09 -14.59
N ILE A 276 14.73 5.09 -13.73
CA ILE A 276 15.19 5.12 -12.33
C ILE A 276 16.58 4.49 -12.23
N GLN A 277 17.50 5.18 -11.57
CA GLN A 277 18.82 4.64 -11.25
C GLN A 277 18.69 3.65 -10.10
N THR A 278 19.34 2.48 -10.22
CA THR A 278 19.39 1.52 -9.13
C THR A 278 20.34 2.01 -8.05
N THR A 279 19.84 2.23 -6.85
CA THR A 279 20.64 2.67 -5.70
C THR A 279 20.55 1.67 -4.55
N GLN A 280 21.55 1.69 -3.66
CA GLN A 280 21.42 0.98 -2.40
C GLN A 280 20.39 1.71 -1.52
N PRO A 281 19.39 1.00 -0.97
CA PRO A 281 18.46 1.60 -0.01
C PRO A 281 19.20 2.19 1.19
N TRP A 282 18.66 3.26 1.74
CA TRP A 282 19.20 3.89 2.93
C TRP A 282 19.22 2.92 4.11
N ASP A 283 20.35 2.85 4.81
CA ASP A 283 20.61 1.93 5.91
C ASP A 283 20.04 2.39 7.26
N GLY A 284 19.39 3.57 7.29
CA GLY A 284 18.81 4.17 8.48
C GLY A 284 19.79 4.98 9.34
N LYS A 285 21.04 5.17 8.89
CA LYS A 285 22.09 5.88 9.63
C LYS A 285 22.44 7.23 9.01
N ASP A 286 23.21 8.03 9.75
CA ASP A 286 23.79 9.26 9.22
C ASP A 286 24.81 8.92 8.10
N GLY A 287 24.94 9.83 7.14
CA GLY A 287 25.98 9.69 6.11
C GLY A 287 27.37 9.92 6.70
N GLU A 288 28.34 9.13 6.26
CA GLU A 288 29.75 9.38 6.56
C GLU A 288 30.30 10.35 5.50
N ILE A 289 30.97 11.41 5.95
CA ILE A 289 31.72 12.28 5.05
C ILE A 289 32.98 11.49 4.68
N ILE A 290 33.08 11.05 3.44
CA ILE A 290 34.33 10.53 2.89
C ILE A 290 35.21 11.76 2.71
N GLU A 291 36.14 11.98 3.63
CA GLU A 291 37.24 12.93 3.43
C GLU A 291 38.07 12.35 2.28
N GLU A 292 37.84 12.82 1.05
CA GLU A 292 38.83 12.66 0.00
C GLU A 292 40.04 13.47 0.46
N ASP A 293 41.15 12.77 0.76
CA ASP A 293 42.43 13.37 1.12
C ASP A 293 42.66 14.59 0.23
N GLU A 294 42.71 15.79 0.85
CA GLU A 294 43.01 17.04 0.17
C GLU A 294 44.22 16.78 -0.74
N PHE A 295 44.03 16.91 -2.06
CA PHE A 295 45.15 17.06 -2.98
C PHE A 295 46.03 18.18 -2.39
N SER A 296 47.18 17.80 -1.85
CA SER A 296 48.07 18.75 -1.19
C SER A 296 48.38 19.87 -2.18
N LEU A 297 48.05 21.11 -1.81
CA LEU A 297 48.39 22.30 -2.60
C LEU A 297 49.90 22.40 -2.87
N ASP A 298 50.74 21.75 -2.05
CA ASP A 298 52.19 21.66 -2.26
C ASP A 298 52.57 20.79 -3.47
N GLU A 299 51.72 19.82 -3.86
CA GLU A 299 51.93 19.02 -5.08
C GLU A 299 51.52 19.78 -6.35
N LEU A 300 50.62 20.75 -6.22
CA LEU A 300 50.14 21.59 -7.32
C LEU A 300 51.02 22.84 -7.54
N MET A 301 51.63 23.36 -6.47
CA MET A 301 52.64 24.42 -6.53
C MET A 301 54.03 23.80 -6.62
N GLY A 302 54.36 23.24 -7.78
CA GLY A 302 55.71 22.74 -8.07
C GLY A 302 56.75 23.79 -7.66
N GLU A 303 57.75 23.37 -6.89
CA GLU A 303 58.85 24.21 -6.42
C GLU A 303 59.52 24.93 -7.61
N ASP A 304 59.23 26.22 -7.78
CA ASP A 304 60.08 27.13 -8.56
C ASP A 304 61.39 27.32 -7.77
N THR A 305 62.30 26.34 -7.84
CA THR A 305 63.68 26.53 -7.41
C THR A 305 64.37 27.46 -8.40
N SER A 306 64.29 28.75 -8.11
CA SER A 306 65.22 29.76 -8.60
C SER A 306 66.63 29.38 -8.15
N SER A 307 67.47 28.95 -9.10
CA SER A 307 68.91 28.82 -8.90
C SER A 307 69.60 30.11 -9.36
N GLU A 308 69.62 31.11 -8.48
CA GLU A 308 70.67 32.13 -8.36
C GLU A 308 71.20 31.92 -6.92
N ASP A 309 72.46 31.55 -6.66
CA ASP A 309 73.63 32.41 -6.82
C ASP A 309 74.97 31.62 -6.73
N GLU A 310 75.95 32.17 -7.47
CA GLU A 310 77.39 32.32 -7.19
C GLU A 310 78.25 31.13 -6.69
N LEU A 311 79.19 30.69 -7.56
CA LEU A 311 80.65 30.84 -7.38
C LEU A 311 81.42 30.53 -8.68
#